data_AF-A0A1S4AD59-F1
#
_entry.id   AF-A0A1S4AD59-F1
#
_cell.length_a   1.000
_cell.length_b   1.000
_cell.length_c   1.000
_cell.angle_alpha   90.00
_cell.angle_beta   90.00
_cell.angle_gamma   90.00
#
_symmetry.space_group_name_H-M   'P 1'
#
loop_
_entity.id
_entity.type
_entity.pdbx_description
1 polymer ?
#
loop_
_entity_poly.entity_id
_entity_poly.type
_entity_poly.pdbx_seq_one_letter_code
_entity_poly.pdbx_strand_id
1 'polypeptide(L)'
;MKKVLEDKATVCITLSNCAAELKEDFYPWIPQVVSVLLPLLKFYSHNNVRKYAVGAMYPLLHSTKLAVENGIAQGESESYFKELSDYIILSVLEALHEEPMTEVCAFMLAELNNCMQISPPLLIEGQLRRIVDEVKHVITESSSRRRKLKERTQNQKTLMLRKVGTVVGTLIKIFKAGFLPFLFDELSPYLIPMWNALYGLALYAVYGGYVFKPFITEAISRINVVITHLRAHERENESVYCTAVLALSKICQFHLESIDSSAQVICSEEELATEETTNRMINILRYPQP
;
A
#
# COMPACT_ATOMS: atom_id res chain seq x y z
N MET A 1 -29.18 7.94 -20.07
CA MET A 1 -27.76 7.52 -20.10
C MET A 1 -27.11 7.53 -18.71
N LYS A 2 -27.16 8.63 -17.93
CA LYS A 2 -26.57 8.71 -16.58
C LYS A 2 -27.05 7.60 -15.62
N LYS A 3 -28.38 7.40 -15.51
CA LYS A 3 -28.98 6.35 -14.68
C LYS A 3 -28.46 4.94 -15.00
N VAL A 4 -28.30 4.59 -16.29
CA VAL A 4 -27.80 3.27 -16.71
C VAL A 4 -26.36 3.02 -16.23
N LEU A 5 -25.52 4.06 -16.21
CA LEU A 5 -24.15 3.97 -15.71
C LEU A 5 -24.09 3.86 -14.18
N GLU A 6 -25.00 4.54 -13.48
CA GLU A 6 -25.18 4.42 -12.03
C GLU A 6 -25.67 3.02 -11.67
N ASP A 7 -26.69 2.50 -12.36
CA ASP A 7 -27.20 1.14 -12.18
C ASP A 7 -26.09 0.09 -12.41
N LYS A 8 -25.27 0.26 -13.45
CA LYS A 8 -24.11 -0.61 -13.72
C LYS A 8 -23.08 -0.55 -12.58
N ALA A 9 -22.81 0.64 -12.04
CA ALA A 9 -21.90 0.79 -10.90
C ALA A 9 -22.48 0.10 -9.66
N THR A 10 -23.77 0.28 -9.39
CA THR A 10 -24.50 -0.40 -8.30
C THR A 10 -24.40 -1.91 -8.43
N VAL A 11 -24.57 -2.49 -9.62
CA VAL A 11 -24.41 -3.94 -9.82
C VAL A 11 -22.99 -4.41 -9.47
N CYS A 12 -21.95 -3.66 -9.86
CA CYS A 12 -20.57 -4.02 -9.54
C CYS A 12 -20.34 -4.10 -8.03
N ILE A 13 -20.79 -3.09 -7.28
CA ILE A 13 -20.64 -3.08 -5.82
C ILE A 13 -21.53 -4.12 -5.14
N THR A 14 -22.74 -4.37 -5.65
CA THR A 14 -23.62 -5.42 -5.12
C THR A 14 -22.98 -6.80 -5.29
N LEU A 15 -22.43 -7.12 -6.46
CA LEU A 15 -21.72 -8.39 -6.69
C LEU A 15 -20.49 -8.52 -5.78
N SER A 16 -19.72 -7.44 -5.62
CA SER A 16 -18.59 -7.38 -4.68
C SER A 16 -19.03 -7.69 -3.25
N ASN A 17 -20.12 -7.07 -2.79
CA ASN A 17 -20.64 -7.28 -1.43
C ASN A 17 -21.18 -8.70 -1.26
N CYS A 18 -21.88 -9.24 -2.26
CA CYS A 18 -22.34 -10.64 -2.21
C CYS A 18 -21.17 -11.60 -2.05
N ALA A 19 -20.08 -11.42 -2.80
CA ALA A 19 -18.87 -12.24 -2.65
C ALA A 19 -18.25 -12.09 -1.26
N ALA A 20 -18.17 -10.87 -0.73
CA ALA A 20 -17.60 -10.62 0.60
C ALA A 20 -18.42 -11.25 1.74
N GLU A 21 -19.76 -11.20 1.65
CA GLU A 21 -20.67 -11.74 2.66
C GLU A 21 -20.77 -13.27 2.59
N LEU A 22 -20.91 -13.82 1.39
CA LEU A 22 -21.07 -15.27 1.18
C LEU A 22 -19.74 -16.03 1.20
N LYS A 23 -18.60 -15.35 1.06
CA LYS A 23 -17.26 -15.94 1.15
C LYS A 23 -17.12 -17.17 0.25
N GLU A 24 -16.69 -18.32 0.78
CA GLU A 24 -16.50 -19.57 0.04
C GLU A 24 -17.77 -20.09 -0.64
N ASP A 25 -18.95 -19.81 -0.09
CA ASP A 25 -20.23 -20.21 -0.69
C ASP A 25 -20.47 -19.50 -2.03
N PHE A 26 -19.81 -18.36 -2.26
CA PHE A 26 -19.90 -17.63 -3.53
C PHE A 26 -19.12 -18.29 -4.68
N TYR A 27 -18.29 -19.30 -4.39
CA TYR A 27 -17.40 -19.95 -5.36
C TYR A 27 -18.06 -20.36 -6.69
N PRO A 28 -19.28 -20.93 -6.73
CA PRO A 28 -19.90 -21.36 -7.97
C PRO A 28 -20.14 -20.25 -8.99
N TRP A 29 -20.26 -18.99 -8.54
CA TRP A 29 -20.52 -17.84 -9.41
C TRP A 29 -19.26 -17.09 -9.83
N ILE A 30 -18.10 -17.41 -9.27
CA ILE A 30 -16.84 -16.69 -9.53
C ILE A 30 -16.53 -16.60 -11.03
N PRO A 31 -16.51 -17.69 -11.84
CA PRO A 31 -16.13 -17.60 -13.24
C PRO A 31 -17.02 -16.64 -14.04
N GLN A 32 -18.34 -16.70 -13.78
CA GLN A 32 -19.31 -15.84 -14.45
C GLN A 32 -19.13 -14.38 -14.04
N VAL A 33 -19.02 -14.10 -12.75
CA VAL A 33 -18.89 -12.73 -12.23
C VAL A 33 -17.58 -12.10 -12.71
N VAL A 34 -16.48 -12.84 -12.69
CA VAL A 34 -15.18 -12.41 -13.21
C VAL A 34 -15.28 -12.05 -14.70
N SER A 35 -15.94 -12.89 -15.51
CA SER A 35 -16.11 -12.62 -16.95
C SER A 35 -16.89 -11.33 -17.25
N VAL A 36 -17.82 -10.95 -16.37
CA VAL A 36 -18.63 -9.74 -16.49
C VAL A 36 -17.89 -8.50 -15.98
N LEU A 37 -17.18 -8.62 -14.86
CA LEU A 37 -16.56 -7.47 -14.20
C LEU A 37 -15.19 -7.10 -14.78
N LEU A 38 -14.40 -8.05 -15.27
CA LEU A 38 -13.07 -7.76 -15.81
C LEU A 38 -13.06 -6.74 -16.96
N PRO A 39 -13.95 -6.85 -17.97
CA PRO A 39 -14.03 -5.82 -19.01
C PRO A 39 -14.37 -4.42 -18.47
N LEU A 40 -15.01 -4.33 -17.30
CA LEU A 40 -15.43 -3.07 -16.69
C LEU A 40 -14.27 -2.32 -16.02
N LEU A 41 -13.13 -2.97 -15.76
CA LEU A 41 -11.92 -2.31 -15.25
C LEU A 41 -11.45 -1.21 -16.22
N LYS A 42 -11.60 -1.42 -17.53
CA LYS A 42 -11.23 -0.48 -18.60
C LYS A 42 -12.43 0.29 -19.17
N PHE A 43 -13.55 0.35 -18.44
CA PHE A 43 -14.75 1.07 -18.89
C PHE A 43 -14.62 2.59 -18.62
N TYR A 44 -13.94 3.31 -19.52
CA TYR A 44 -13.59 4.72 -19.29
C TYR A 44 -14.77 5.70 -19.22
N SER A 45 -15.98 5.28 -19.63
CA SER A 45 -17.17 6.13 -19.61
C SER A 45 -17.70 6.47 -18.22
N HIS A 46 -17.31 5.74 -17.16
CA HIS A 46 -17.76 6.05 -15.80
C HIS A 46 -16.76 5.61 -14.71
N ASN A 47 -16.27 6.58 -13.92
CA ASN A 47 -15.23 6.34 -12.90
C ASN A 47 -15.66 5.32 -11.83
N ASN A 48 -16.91 5.39 -11.36
CA ASN A 48 -17.39 4.46 -10.32
C ASN A 48 -17.58 3.04 -10.84
N VAL A 49 -17.87 2.85 -12.13
CA VAL A 49 -17.93 1.50 -12.72
C VAL A 49 -16.54 0.87 -12.64
N ARG A 50 -15.49 1.59 -13.05
CA ARG A 50 -14.11 1.10 -12.95
C ARG A 50 -13.70 0.84 -11.50
N LYS A 51 -13.93 1.81 -10.59
CA LYS A 51 -13.61 1.65 -9.15
C LYS A 51 -14.30 0.42 -8.55
N TYR A 52 -15.61 0.25 -8.75
CA TYR A 52 -16.33 -0.87 -8.14
C TYR A 52 -16.04 -2.20 -8.80
N ALA A 53 -15.78 -2.24 -10.11
CA ALA A 53 -15.32 -3.46 -10.77
C ALA A 53 -13.94 -3.90 -10.23
N VAL A 54 -13.01 -2.96 -10.05
CA VAL A 54 -11.70 -3.23 -9.41
C VAL A 54 -11.88 -3.65 -7.94
N GLY A 55 -12.77 -2.99 -7.20
CA GLY A 55 -13.09 -3.31 -5.80
C GLY A 55 -13.66 -4.71 -5.60
N ALA A 56 -14.29 -5.29 -6.62
CA ALA A 56 -14.77 -6.66 -6.58
C ALA A 56 -13.66 -7.71 -6.72
N MET A 57 -12.48 -7.35 -7.22
CA MET A 57 -11.41 -8.32 -7.50
C MET A 57 -10.91 -9.02 -6.25
N TYR A 58 -10.70 -8.29 -5.15
CA TYR A 58 -10.25 -8.87 -3.89
C TYR A 58 -11.29 -9.82 -3.28
N PRO A 59 -12.57 -9.44 -3.08
CA PRO A 59 -13.58 -10.36 -2.56
C PRO A 59 -13.73 -11.63 -3.39
N LEU A 60 -13.73 -11.54 -4.73
CA LEU A 60 -13.83 -12.71 -5.60
C LEU A 60 -12.62 -13.65 -5.43
N LEU A 61 -11.42 -13.09 -5.37
CA LEU A 61 -10.21 -13.85 -5.18
C LEU A 61 -10.16 -14.49 -3.78
N HIS A 62 -10.61 -13.77 -2.76
CA HIS A 62 -10.69 -14.24 -1.39
C HIS A 62 -11.72 -15.38 -1.22
N SER A 63 -12.92 -15.23 -1.78
CA SER A 63 -13.93 -16.31 -1.85
C SER A 63 -13.38 -17.56 -2.50
N THR A 64 -12.62 -17.40 -3.59
CA THR A 64 -11.96 -18.52 -4.29
C THR A 64 -10.94 -19.21 -3.40
N LYS A 65 -10.08 -18.42 -2.72
CA LYS A 65 -9.08 -18.94 -1.79
C LYS A 65 -9.73 -19.77 -0.67
N LEU A 66 -10.75 -19.22 -0.02
CA LEU A 66 -11.46 -19.92 1.06
C LEU A 66 -12.12 -21.21 0.58
N ALA A 67 -12.70 -21.23 -0.62
CA ALA A 67 -13.29 -22.44 -1.17
C ALA A 67 -12.26 -23.55 -1.45
N VAL A 68 -11.04 -23.19 -1.85
CA VAL A 68 -9.91 -24.12 -1.97
C VAL A 68 -9.47 -24.63 -0.60
N GLU A 69 -9.23 -23.72 0.35
CA GLU A 69 -8.75 -24.06 1.71
C GLU A 69 -9.76 -24.93 2.49
N ASN A 70 -11.06 -24.70 2.29
CA ASN A 70 -12.14 -25.44 2.96
C ASN A 70 -12.57 -26.70 2.19
N GLY A 71 -11.95 -27.02 1.05
CA GLY A 71 -12.25 -28.22 0.27
C GLY A 71 -13.62 -28.21 -0.44
N ILE A 72 -14.25 -27.05 -0.58
CA ILE A 72 -15.51 -26.88 -1.34
C ILE A 72 -15.23 -26.95 -2.84
N ALA A 73 -14.08 -26.41 -3.27
CA ALA A 73 -13.68 -26.38 -4.66
C ALA A 73 -13.21 -27.79 -5.13
N GLN A 74 -13.96 -28.39 -6.05
CA GLN A 74 -13.65 -29.70 -6.63
C GLN A 74 -12.56 -29.61 -7.72
N GLY A 75 -11.78 -30.69 -7.91
CA GLY A 75 -10.82 -30.83 -9.02
C GLY A 75 -9.45 -30.15 -8.77
N GLU A 76 -8.81 -29.63 -9.82
CA GLU A 76 -7.53 -28.89 -9.77
C GLU A 76 -7.70 -27.46 -9.22
N SER A 77 -8.42 -27.31 -8.11
CA SER A 77 -8.87 -26.03 -7.58
C SER A 77 -7.73 -25.11 -7.11
N GLU A 78 -6.60 -25.68 -6.69
CA GLU A 78 -5.38 -24.92 -6.40
C GLU A 78 -4.75 -24.30 -7.66
N SER A 79 -4.82 -25.00 -8.81
CA SER A 79 -4.44 -24.43 -10.11
C SER A 79 -5.37 -23.28 -10.49
N TYR A 80 -6.68 -23.47 -10.30
CA TYR A 80 -7.67 -22.45 -10.60
C TYR A 80 -7.46 -21.16 -9.78
N PHE A 81 -7.19 -21.27 -8.47
CA PHE A 81 -6.90 -20.08 -7.65
C PHE A 81 -5.64 -19.33 -8.12
N LYS A 82 -4.60 -20.06 -8.52
CA LYS A 82 -3.37 -19.49 -9.07
C LYS A 82 -3.63 -18.79 -10.41
N GLU A 83 -4.34 -19.45 -11.33
CA GLU A 83 -4.71 -18.89 -12.64
C GLU A 83 -5.60 -17.64 -12.49
N LEU A 84 -6.59 -17.69 -11.60
CA LEU A 84 -7.45 -16.55 -11.32
C LEU A 84 -6.66 -15.39 -10.70
N SER A 85 -5.77 -15.67 -9.75
CA SER A 85 -4.84 -14.65 -9.21
C SER A 85 -4.04 -13.98 -10.32
N ASP A 86 -3.46 -14.76 -11.23
CA ASP A 86 -2.59 -14.28 -12.29
C ASP A 86 -3.34 -13.33 -13.23
N TYR A 87 -4.53 -13.78 -13.61
CA TYR A 87 -5.41 -13.05 -14.52
C TYR A 87 -5.96 -11.76 -13.91
N ILE A 88 -6.36 -11.79 -12.63
CA ILE A 88 -6.83 -10.59 -11.92
C ILE A 88 -5.69 -9.56 -11.78
N ILE A 89 -4.52 -9.98 -11.30
CA ILE A 89 -3.39 -9.07 -11.12
C ILE A 89 -3.00 -8.44 -12.46
N LEU A 90 -2.89 -9.25 -13.52
CA LEU A 90 -2.58 -8.75 -14.86
C LEU A 90 -3.62 -7.74 -15.35
N SER A 91 -4.91 -8.06 -15.21
CA SER A 91 -6.00 -7.18 -15.66
C SER A 91 -6.01 -5.84 -14.90
N VAL A 92 -5.72 -5.84 -13.60
CA VAL A 92 -5.62 -4.62 -12.79
C VAL A 92 -4.41 -3.79 -13.21
N LEU A 93 -3.25 -4.41 -13.48
CA LEU A 93 -2.06 -3.72 -13.98
C LEU A 93 -2.33 -3.05 -15.33
N GLU A 94 -2.95 -3.75 -16.27
CA GLU A 94 -3.28 -3.18 -17.58
C GLU A 94 -4.31 -2.04 -17.48
N ALA A 95 -5.31 -2.15 -16.60
CA ALA A 95 -6.27 -1.09 -16.38
C ALA A 95 -5.63 0.15 -15.71
N LEU A 96 -4.68 -0.08 -14.81
CA LEU A 96 -3.93 0.97 -14.13
C LEU A 96 -3.04 1.76 -15.10
N HIS A 97 -2.42 1.07 -16.08
CA HIS A 97 -1.56 1.67 -17.10
C HIS A 97 -2.25 2.78 -17.90
N GLU A 98 -3.50 2.54 -18.26
CA GLU A 98 -4.30 3.43 -19.09
C GLU A 98 -5.19 4.40 -18.28
N GLU A 99 -5.24 4.28 -16.94
CA GLU A 99 -6.17 5.05 -16.12
C GLU A 99 -5.83 6.55 -16.10
N PRO A 100 -6.73 7.42 -16.62
CA PRO A 100 -6.45 8.86 -16.68
C PRO A 100 -6.59 9.58 -15.33
N MET A 101 -7.43 9.06 -14.41
CA MET A 101 -7.76 9.74 -13.17
C MET A 101 -6.90 9.27 -12.01
N THR A 102 -6.04 10.15 -11.47
CA THR A 102 -5.15 9.84 -10.33
C THR A 102 -5.88 9.26 -9.11
N GLU A 103 -7.09 9.71 -8.83
CA GLU A 103 -7.90 9.17 -7.72
C GLU A 103 -8.31 7.71 -7.96
N VAL A 104 -8.64 7.36 -9.21
CA VAL A 104 -8.96 5.99 -9.60
C VAL A 104 -7.69 5.14 -9.61
N CYS A 105 -6.55 5.65 -10.08
CA CYS A 105 -5.25 4.97 -9.98
C CYS A 105 -4.91 4.61 -8.51
N ALA A 106 -5.10 5.56 -7.58
CA ALA A 106 -4.84 5.34 -6.17
C ALA A 106 -5.77 4.27 -5.57
N PHE A 107 -7.03 4.22 -6.02
CA PHE A 107 -7.96 3.17 -5.65
C PHE A 107 -7.52 1.80 -6.21
N MET A 108 -7.19 1.75 -7.50
CA MET A 108 -6.70 0.53 -8.16
C MET A 108 -5.43 -0.04 -7.51
N LEU A 109 -4.47 0.80 -7.13
CA LEU A 109 -3.28 0.37 -6.38
C LEU A 109 -3.62 -0.22 -5.01
N ALA A 110 -4.66 0.29 -4.35
CA ALA A 110 -5.10 -0.26 -3.07
C ALA A 110 -5.64 -1.69 -3.26
N GLU A 111 -6.47 -1.90 -4.27
CA GLU A 111 -7.04 -3.22 -4.54
C GLU A 111 -6.04 -4.20 -5.13
N LEU A 112 -5.12 -3.74 -5.97
CA LEU A 112 -3.95 -4.51 -6.40
C LEU A 112 -3.19 -5.05 -5.20
N ASN A 113 -2.87 -4.17 -4.24
CA ASN A 113 -2.19 -4.55 -3.00
C ASN A 113 -2.99 -5.58 -2.18
N ASN A 114 -4.32 -5.44 -2.08
CA ASN A 114 -5.16 -6.39 -1.37
C ASN A 114 -5.11 -7.78 -2.03
N CYS A 115 -5.20 -7.84 -3.37
CA CYS A 115 -5.09 -9.08 -4.12
C CYS A 115 -3.70 -9.73 -3.95
N MET A 116 -2.62 -8.95 -4.09
CA MET A 116 -1.24 -9.43 -3.95
C MET A 116 -0.97 -10.09 -2.59
N GLN A 117 -1.58 -9.58 -1.51
CA GLN A 117 -1.36 -10.12 -0.16
C GLN A 117 -1.96 -11.52 0.03
N ILE A 118 -2.96 -11.90 -0.77
CA ILE A 118 -3.60 -13.22 -0.66
C ILE A 118 -3.17 -14.19 -1.76
N SER A 119 -2.61 -13.68 -2.87
CA SER A 119 -2.09 -14.46 -3.99
C SER A 119 -0.82 -15.26 -3.64
N PRO A 120 -0.54 -16.37 -4.35
CA PRO A 120 0.68 -17.14 -4.15
C PRO A 120 1.96 -16.31 -4.39
N PRO A 121 2.96 -16.31 -3.49
CA PRO A 121 4.19 -15.52 -3.63
C PRO A 121 4.94 -15.75 -4.96
N LEU A 122 5.02 -17.01 -5.42
CA LEU A 122 5.70 -17.38 -6.68
C LEU A 122 5.06 -16.74 -7.92
N LEU A 123 3.76 -16.46 -7.87
CA LEU A 123 3.06 -15.77 -8.95
C LEU A 123 3.47 -14.30 -8.99
N ILE A 124 3.52 -13.66 -7.81
CA ILE A 124 3.98 -12.28 -7.71
C ILE A 124 5.45 -12.19 -8.16
N GLU A 125 6.27 -13.21 -7.93
CA GLU A 125 7.65 -13.28 -8.41
C GLU A 125 7.72 -13.24 -9.94
N GLY A 126 6.92 -14.08 -10.61
CA GLY A 126 6.83 -14.08 -12.07
C GLY A 126 6.33 -12.75 -12.66
N GLN A 127 5.55 -11.99 -11.89
CA GLN A 127 5.02 -10.68 -12.31
C GLN A 127 5.79 -9.47 -11.76
N LEU A 128 6.83 -9.66 -10.95
CA LEU A 128 7.50 -8.60 -10.19
C LEU A 128 7.92 -7.41 -11.06
N ARG A 129 8.58 -7.68 -12.19
CA ARG A 129 9.03 -6.64 -13.13
C ARG A 129 7.85 -5.79 -13.63
N ARG A 130 6.74 -6.42 -14.02
CA ARG A 130 5.54 -5.73 -14.50
C ARG A 130 4.95 -4.83 -13.42
N ILE A 131 4.86 -5.32 -12.18
CA ILE A 131 4.36 -4.55 -11.05
C ILE A 131 5.27 -3.33 -10.78
N VAL A 132 6.59 -3.52 -10.78
CA VAL A 132 7.56 -2.44 -10.56
C VAL A 132 7.47 -1.38 -11.66
N ASP A 133 7.41 -1.80 -12.92
CA ASP A 133 7.31 -0.88 -14.06
C ASP A 133 5.99 -0.11 -14.05
N GLU A 134 4.90 -0.75 -13.67
CA GLU A 134 3.61 -0.09 -13.52
C GLU A 134 3.62 0.92 -12.35
N VAL A 135 4.22 0.57 -11.21
CA VAL A 135 4.42 1.52 -10.10
C VAL A 135 5.21 2.75 -10.58
N LYS A 136 6.30 2.57 -11.34
CA LYS A 136 7.06 3.71 -11.91
C LYS A 136 6.20 4.54 -12.85
N HIS A 137 5.45 3.89 -13.74
CA HIS A 137 4.58 4.56 -14.71
C HIS A 137 3.58 5.46 -13.99
N VAL A 138 2.85 4.92 -13.01
CA VAL A 138 1.84 5.68 -12.27
C VAL A 138 2.46 6.83 -11.47
N ILE A 139 3.65 6.66 -10.88
CA ILE A 139 4.36 7.75 -10.19
C ILE A 139 4.71 8.87 -11.18
N THR A 140 5.24 8.51 -12.33
CA THR A 140 5.67 9.45 -13.38
C THR A 140 4.47 10.20 -13.97
N GLU A 141 3.43 9.48 -14.34
CA GLU A 141 2.20 10.02 -14.92
C GLU A 141 1.40 10.88 -13.94
N SER A 142 1.30 10.46 -12.67
CA SER A 142 0.64 11.27 -11.64
C SER A 142 1.41 12.57 -11.35
N SER A 143 2.72 12.57 -11.56
CA SER A 143 3.58 13.76 -11.43
C SER A 143 3.50 14.66 -12.68
N SER A 144 3.44 14.08 -13.88
CA SER A 144 3.35 14.81 -15.15
C SER A 144 2.01 15.56 -15.29
N ARG A 145 0.90 14.90 -14.95
CA ARG A 145 -0.45 15.49 -14.92
C ARG A 145 -0.55 16.65 -13.93
N ARG A 146 0.18 16.58 -12.82
CA ARG A 146 0.24 17.62 -11.78
C ARG A 146 0.87 18.92 -12.27
N ARG A 147 1.92 18.85 -13.11
CA ARG A 147 2.59 20.05 -13.64
C ARG A 147 1.68 20.90 -14.55
N LYS A 148 0.63 20.29 -15.11
CA LYS A 148 -0.32 20.93 -16.04
C LYS A 148 -1.52 21.58 -15.35
N LEU A 149 -1.85 21.22 -14.11
CA LEU A 149 -3.02 21.71 -13.37
C LEU A 149 -2.56 22.41 -12.09
N LYS A 150 -2.48 23.75 -12.12
CA LYS A 150 -1.81 24.58 -11.10
C LYS A 150 -2.44 24.61 -9.70
N GLU A 151 -3.52 23.89 -9.45
CA GLU A 151 -4.16 23.84 -8.14
C GLU A 151 -4.73 22.43 -7.89
N ARG A 152 -4.06 21.62 -7.06
CA ARG A 152 -4.67 20.46 -6.40
C ARG A 152 -4.15 20.35 -4.97
N THR A 153 -5.06 20.04 -4.06
CA THR A 153 -4.85 19.88 -2.62
C THR A 153 -3.73 18.87 -2.33
N GLN A 154 -2.82 19.23 -1.42
CA GLN A 154 -1.77 18.38 -0.85
C GLN A 154 -2.25 16.93 -0.56
N ASN A 155 -3.51 16.79 -0.16
CA ASN A 155 -4.17 15.53 0.18
C ASN A 155 -4.15 14.48 -0.95
N GLN A 156 -4.33 14.84 -2.22
CA GLN A 156 -4.30 13.87 -3.33
C GLN A 156 -2.88 13.36 -3.60
N LYS A 157 -1.87 14.22 -3.45
CA LYS A 157 -0.45 13.82 -3.52
C LYS A 157 -0.15 12.82 -2.41
N THR A 158 -0.53 13.13 -1.17
CA THR A 158 -0.36 12.24 0.00
C THR A 158 -1.11 10.90 -0.16
N LEU A 159 -2.30 10.91 -0.74
CA LEU A 159 -3.05 9.67 -0.98
C LEU A 159 -2.32 8.75 -1.96
N MET A 160 -1.91 9.28 -3.12
CA MET A 160 -1.17 8.52 -4.13
C MET A 160 0.12 7.92 -3.54
N LEU A 161 0.85 8.71 -2.76
CA LEU A 161 2.06 8.31 -2.05
C LEU A 161 1.82 7.13 -1.11
N ARG A 162 0.79 7.23 -0.28
CA ARG A 162 0.43 6.18 0.66
C ARG A 162 0.11 4.88 -0.05
N LYS A 163 -0.58 4.95 -1.19
CA LYS A 163 -0.98 3.76 -1.95
C LYS A 163 0.21 3.08 -2.65
N VAL A 164 1.09 3.86 -3.28
CA VAL A 164 2.38 3.34 -3.80
C VAL A 164 3.22 2.73 -2.67
N GLY A 165 3.35 3.41 -1.54
CA GLY A 165 4.09 2.92 -0.39
C GLY A 165 3.52 1.60 0.16
N THR A 166 2.20 1.40 0.08
CA THR A 166 1.57 0.14 0.50
C THR A 166 1.98 -1.01 -0.43
N VAL A 167 1.89 -0.82 -1.76
CA VAL A 167 2.31 -1.84 -2.75
C VAL A 167 3.80 -2.17 -2.58
N VAL A 168 4.65 -1.16 -2.49
CA VAL A 168 6.09 -1.34 -2.24
C VAL A 168 6.35 -2.09 -0.94
N GLY A 169 5.65 -1.73 0.15
CA GLY A 169 5.75 -2.42 1.43
C GLY A 169 5.35 -3.89 1.35
N THR A 170 4.32 -4.22 0.56
CA THR A 170 3.92 -5.61 0.30
C THR A 170 4.95 -6.37 -0.51
N LEU A 171 5.51 -5.77 -1.57
CA LEU A 171 6.60 -6.37 -2.34
C LEU A 171 7.80 -6.67 -1.45
N ILE A 172 8.17 -5.74 -0.57
CA ILE A 172 9.28 -6.00 0.36
C ILE A 172 8.93 -7.14 1.33
N LYS A 173 7.70 -7.22 1.83
CA LYS A 173 7.30 -8.35 2.70
C LYS A 173 7.44 -9.69 1.98
N ILE A 174 7.05 -9.76 0.70
CA ILE A 174 7.09 -10.98 -0.12
C ILE A 174 8.53 -11.37 -0.45
N PHE A 175 9.33 -10.45 -0.98
CA PHE A 175 10.65 -10.73 -1.54
C PHE A 175 11.82 -10.45 -0.59
N LYS A 176 11.57 -9.77 0.53
CA LYS A 176 12.57 -9.38 1.53
C LYS A 176 13.79 -8.73 0.87
N ALA A 177 14.98 -9.25 1.15
CA ALA A 177 16.24 -8.76 0.58
C ALA A 177 16.27 -8.82 -0.95
N GLY A 178 15.52 -9.74 -1.58
CA GLY A 178 15.44 -9.87 -3.03
C GLY A 178 14.80 -8.67 -3.73
N PHE A 179 14.04 -7.84 -3.01
CA PHE A 179 13.45 -6.61 -3.58
C PHE A 179 14.39 -5.40 -3.54
N LEU A 180 15.45 -5.45 -2.72
CA LEU A 180 16.30 -4.27 -2.47
C LEU A 180 16.91 -3.67 -3.75
N PRO A 181 17.38 -4.45 -4.75
CA PRO A 181 17.85 -3.88 -6.01
C PRO A 181 16.78 -3.07 -6.75
N PHE A 182 15.55 -3.60 -6.85
CA PHE A 182 14.43 -2.87 -7.45
C PHE A 182 14.08 -1.59 -6.67
N LEU A 183 14.14 -1.66 -5.34
CA LEU A 183 13.83 -0.52 -4.50
C LEU A 183 14.88 0.61 -4.66
N PHE A 184 16.17 0.29 -4.56
CA PHE A 184 17.24 1.29 -4.55
C PHE A 184 17.65 1.74 -5.94
N ASP A 185 17.79 0.81 -6.88
CA ASP A 185 18.35 1.13 -8.20
C ASP A 185 17.28 1.67 -9.15
N GLU A 186 16.03 1.22 -9.00
CA GLU A 186 14.98 1.49 -9.98
C GLU A 186 13.86 2.39 -9.45
N LEU A 187 13.38 2.18 -8.23
CA LEU A 187 12.26 2.96 -7.69
C LEU A 187 12.71 4.21 -6.93
N SER A 188 13.91 4.21 -6.33
CA SER A 188 14.39 5.33 -5.53
C SER A 188 14.34 6.69 -6.25
N PRO A 189 14.68 6.84 -7.54
CA PRO A 189 14.64 8.15 -8.21
C PRO A 189 13.22 8.72 -8.31
N TYR A 190 12.21 7.86 -8.34
CA TYR A 190 10.80 8.21 -8.43
C TYR A 190 10.17 8.40 -7.05
N LEU A 191 10.64 7.65 -6.06
CA LEU A 191 10.18 7.69 -4.68
C LEU A 191 10.80 8.84 -3.89
N ILE A 192 12.06 9.23 -4.14
CA ILE A 192 12.76 10.31 -3.41
C ILE A 192 12.09 11.69 -3.55
N PRO A 193 11.63 12.15 -4.73
CA PRO A 193 10.88 13.41 -4.85
C PRO A 193 9.45 13.32 -4.30
N MET A 194 8.96 12.10 -4.09
CA MET A 194 7.60 11.78 -3.69
C MET A 194 7.47 11.60 -2.18
N TRP A 195 8.33 10.80 -1.58
CA TRP A 195 8.49 10.60 -0.15
C TRP A 195 9.19 11.84 0.38
N ASN A 196 8.63 12.49 1.41
CA ASN A 196 9.49 13.31 2.23
C ASN A 196 10.55 12.39 2.87
N ALA A 197 11.72 12.93 3.18
CA ALA A 197 12.84 12.14 3.69
C ALA A 197 12.43 11.26 4.90
N LEU A 198 11.49 11.74 5.72
CA LEU A 198 10.96 11.05 6.89
C LEU A 198 10.16 9.78 6.54
N TYR A 199 9.30 9.81 5.53
CA TYR A 199 8.55 8.62 5.13
C TYR A 199 9.46 7.56 4.51
N GLY A 200 10.48 7.99 3.76
CA GLY A 200 11.53 7.10 3.26
C GLY A 200 12.31 6.43 4.40
N LEU A 201 12.67 7.18 5.45
CA LEU A 201 13.29 6.64 6.66
C LEU A 201 12.40 5.63 7.37
N ALA A 202 11.09 5.92 7.50
CA ALA A 202 10.13 4.99 8.10
C ALA A 202 10.11 3.64 7.37
N LEU A 203 10.07 3.66 6.04
CA LEU A 203 10.08 2.44 5.24
C LEU A 203 11.44 1.74 5.33
N TYR A 204 12.54 2.48 5.24
CA TYR A 204 13.87 1.89 5.31
C TYR A 204 14.16 1.25 6.68
N ALA A 205 13.55 1.77 7.75
CA ALA A 205 13.58 1.16 9.08
C ALA A 205 12.75 -0.13 9.18
N VAL A 206 11.62 -0.23 8.49
CA VAL A 206 10.84 -1.49 8.49
C VAL A 206 11.54 -2.57 7.66
N TYR A 207 12.25 -2.16 6.61
CA TYR A 207 12.54 -3.02 5.47
C TYR A 207 14.03 -3.16 5.11
N GLY A 208 14.86 -2.21 5.53
CA GLY A 208 16.29 -2.17 5.23
C GLY A 208 17.11 -3.20 6.01
N GLY A 209 16.54 -3.80 7.06
CA GLY A 209 17.18 -4.86 7.83
C GLY A 209 18.56 -4.43 8.34
N TYR A 210 19.56 -5.31 8.23
CA TYR A 210 20.92 -5.01 8.70
C TYR A 210 21.59 -3.84 7.95
N VAL A 211 21.17 -3.55 6.71
CA VAL A 211 21.74 -2.47 5.89
C VAL A 211 21.39 -1.10 6.45
N PHE A 212 20.26 -0.98 7.15
CA PHE A 212 19.86 0.26 7.80
C PHE A 212 20.66 0.55 9.09
N LYS A 213 21.23 -0.48 9.73
CA LYS A 213 21.89 -0.36 11.04
C LYS A 213 22.91 0.78 11.17
N PRO A 214 23.82 1.01 10.20
CA PRO A 214 24.80 2.09 10.29
C PRO A 214 24.19 3.50 10.31
N PHE A 215 22.93 3.66 9.90
CA PHE A 215 22.27 4.95 9.74
C PHE A 215 21.29 5.29 10.87
N ILE A 216 21.00 4.35 11.78
CA ILE A 216 19.96 4.48 12.81
C ILE A 216 20.17 5.71 13.69
N THR A 217 21.37 5.89 14.25
CA THR A 217 21.68 6.99 15.17
C THR A 217 21.49 8.36 14.51
N GLU A 218 21.98 8.52 13.28
CA GLU A 218 21.85 9.75 12.51
C GLU A 218 20.38 10.00 12.11
N ALA A 219 19.65 8.95 11.74
CA ALA A 219 18.23 9.04 11.40
C ALA A 219 17.40 9.52 12.61
N ILE A 220 17.60 8.92 13.79
CA ILE A 220 16.94 9.33 15.03
C ILE A 220 17.26 10.79 15.37
N SER A 221 18.53 11.19 15.29
CA SER A 221 18.96 12.58 15.56
C SER A 221 18.24 13.59 14.67
N ARG A 222 18.20 13.35 13.35
CA ARG A 222 17.50 14.24 12.40
C ARG A 222 16.00 14.26 12.59
N ILE A 223 15.39 13.11 12.92
CA ILE A 223 13.95 13.02 13.22
C ILE A 223 13.62 13.83 14.49
N ASN A 224 14.45 13.74 15.53
CA ASN A 224 14.29 14.50 16.76
C ASN A 224 14.34 16.01 16.53
N VAL A 225 15.20 16.51 15.65
CA VAL A 225 15.23 17.94 15.27
C VAL A 225 13.88 18.39 14.66
N VAL A 226 13.25 17.53 13.86
CA VAL A 226 11.93 17.84 13.25
C VAL A 226 10.82 17.82 14.29
N ILE A 227 10.80 16.81 15.17
CA ILE A 227 9.77 16.65 16.21
C ILE A 227 9.85 17.77 17.26
N THR A 228 11.05 18.19 17.63
CA THR A 228 11.29 19.21 18.66
C THR A 228 11.26 20.65 18.12
N HIS A 229 11.09 20.84 16.82
CA HIS A 229 11.06 22.16 16.21
C HIS A 229 9.91 23.02 16.80
N LEU A 230 10.19 24.29 17.11
CA LEU A 230 9.25 25.20 17.79
C LEU A 230 7.87 25.28 17.10
N ARG A 231 7.87 25.19 15.77
CA ARG A 231 6.68 25.28 14.92
C ARG A 231 6.08 23.92 14.53
N ALA A 232 6.55 22.82 15.10
CA ALA A 232 6.18 21.47 14.66
C ALA A 232 4.69 21.16 14.84
N HIS A 233 4.07 21.72 15.88
CA HIS A 233 2.64 21.54 16.19
C HIS A 233 1.73 22.57 15.52
N GLU A 234 2.27 23.46 14.66
CA GLU A 234 1.43 24.35 13.87
C GLU A 234 0.69 23.56 12.79
N ARG A 235 -0.53 24.00 12.46
CA ARG A 235 -1.42 23.35 11.48
C ARG A 235 -0.77 23.14 10.11
N GLU A 236 0.16 24.01 9.73
CA GLU A 236 0.93 23.93 8.48
C GLU A 236 1.96 22.78 8.49
N ASN A 237 2.45 22.38 9.67
CA ASN A 237 3.52 21.41 9.86
C ASN A 237 3.06 20.05 10.42
N GLU A 238 1.78 19.94 10.79
CA GLU A 238 1.17 18.73 11.36
C GLU A 238 1.48 17.46 10.55
N SER A 239 1.37 17.53 9.22
CA SER A 239 1.69 16.38 8.34
C SER A 239 3.15 15.95 8.42
N VAL A 240 4.08 16.90 8.57
CA VAL A 240 5.52 16.62 8.66
C VAL A 240 5.83 16.02 10.03
N TYR A 241 5.25 16.58 11.09
CA TYR A 241 5.35 16.07 12.45
C TYR A 241 4.84 14.63 12.57
N CYS A 242 3.61 14.34 12.09
CA CYS A 242 3.06 12.98 12.11
C CYS A 242 3.94 11.99 11.33
N THR A 243 4.55 12.43 10.23
CA THR A 243 5.45 11.56 9.44
C THR A 243 6.78 11.31 10.17
N ALA A 244 7.30 12.30 10.88
CA ALA A 244 8.50 12.17 11.71
C ALA A 244 8.27 11.18 12.85
N VAL A 245 7.14 11.29 13.55
CA VAL A 245 6.73 10.36 14.62
C VAL A 245 6.57 8.94 14.08
N LEU A 246 5.95 8.77 12.91
CA LEU A 246 5.85 7.47 12.25
C LEU A 246 7.23 6.87 11.97
N ALA A 247 8.16 7.66 11.43
CA ALA A 247 9.51 7.21 11.13
C ALA A 247 10.25 6.76 12.39
N LEU A 248 10.20 7.56 13.46
CA LEU A 248 10.79 7.20 14.74
C LEU A 248 10.19 5.92 15.31
N SER A 249 8.85 5.81 15.29
CA SER A 249 8.14 4.63 15.74
C SER A 249 8.58 3.37 15.00
N LYS A 250 8.76 3.44 13.68
CA LYS A 250 9.24 2.30 12.89
C LYS A 250 10.70 1.93 13.16
N ILE A 251 11.57 2.92 13.36
CA ILE A 251 12.96 2.67 13.77
C ILE A 251 13.00 1.96 15.12
N CYS A 252 12.29 2.47 16.12
CA CYS A 252 12.21 1.84 17.43
C CYS A 252 11.59 0.43 17.37
N GLN A 253 10.58 0.22 16.52
CA GLN A 253 9.92 -1.07 16.38
C GLN A 253 10.82 -2.16 15.78
N PHE A 254 11.62 -1.84 14.76
CA PHE A 254 12.32 -2.85 13.95
C PHE A 254 13.82 -2.94 14.21
N HIS A 255 14.39 -1.97 14.94
CA HIS A 255 15.83 -1.89 15.17
C HIS A 255 16.20 -1.53 16.61
N LEU A 256 15.32 -1.83 17.57
CA LEU A 256 15.51 -1.52 18.98
C LEU A 256 16.89 -1.97 19.51
N GLU A 257 17.36 -3.14 19.08
CA GLU A 257 18.63 -3.73 19.51
C GLU A 257 19.87 -3.01 19.00
N SER A 258 19.72 -2.12 18.03
CA SER A 258 20.80 -1.34 17.43
C SER A 258 20.79 0.13 17.90
N ILE A 259 19.87 0.48 18.81
CA ILE A 259 19.81 1.77 19.47
C ILE A 259 20.64 1.66 20.76
N ASP A 260 21.63 2.54 20.92
CA ASP A 260 22.59 2.47 22.02
C ASP A 260 21.91 2.53 23.41
N SER A 261 22.45 1.78 24.38
CA SER A 261 21.82 1.50 25.69
C SER A 261 21.55 2.74 26.57
N SER A 262 22.08 3.91 26.22
CA SER A 262 21.73 5.19 26.85
C SER A 262 20.36 5.73 26.40
N ALA A 263 19.74 5.10 25.40
CA ALA A 263 18.40 5.39 24.89
C ALA A 263 17.39 4.26 25.22
N GLN A 264 17.58 3.54 26.32
CA GLN A 264 16.59 2.58 26.83
C GLN A 264 15.28 3.29 27.21
N VAL A 265 14.28 3.20 26.33
CA VAL A 265 12.87 3.30 26.71
C VAL A 265 12.09 2.16 26.05
N ILE A 266 12.01 1.09 26.83
CA ILE A 266 10.92 0.11 27.00
C ILE A 266 9.81 0.16 25.92
N CYS A 267 9.78 -0.85 25.06
CA CYS A 267 8.55 -1.33 24.44
C CYS A 267 8.45 -2.83 24.74
N SER A 268 7.70 -3.19 25.79
CA SER A 268 7.20 -4.57 25.93
C SER A 268 6.16 -4.81 24.85
N GLU A 269 6.24 -5.98 24.22
CA GLU A 269 5.67 -6.35 22.90
C GLU A 269 4.13 -6.28 22.74
N GLU A 270 3.36 -5.71 23.67
CA GLU A 270 1.88 -5.75 23.63
C GLU A 270 1.14 -4.42 23.48
N GLU A 271 1.79 -3.25 23.47
CA GLU A 271 1.06 -1.97 23.34
C GLU A 271 1.41 -1.18 22.07
N LEU A 272 0.61 -1.40 21.04
CA LEU A 272 0.47 -0.50 19.90
C LEU A 272 0.07 0.92 20.35
N ALA A 273 0.91 1.89 20.02
CA ALA A 273 0.59 3.29 19.70
C ALA A 273 -0.62 3.92 20.43
N THR A 274 -0.48 4.21 21.73
CA THR A 274 -1.37 5.18 22.40
C THR A 274 -0.72 6.58 22.44
N GLU A 275 -1.55 7.61 22.56
CA GLU A 275 -1.13 9.01 22.78
C GLU A 275 -0.24 9.12 24.03
N GLU A 276 -0.47 8.26 25.03
CA GLU A 276 0.32 8.15 26.25
C GLU A 276 1.74 7.64 26.01
N THR A 277 1.93 6.60 25.18
CA THR A 277 3.28 6.12 24.79
C THR A 277 4.06 7.19 24.04
N THR A 278 3.38 7.93 23.17
CA THR A 278 3.96 9.05 22.43
C THR A 278 4.35 10.21 23.37
N ASN A 279 3.51 10.52 24.35
CA ASN A 279 3.79 11.55 25.36
C ASN A 279 4.91 11.14 26.35
N ARG A 280 5.01 9.85 26.69
CA ARG A 280 6.14 9.31 27.48
C ARG A 280 7.46 9.43 26.74
N MET A 281 7.49 9.12 25.43
CA MET A 281 8.68 9.33 24.60
C MET A 281 9.07 10.82 24.52
N ILE A 282 8.10 11.73 24.35
CA ILE A 282 8.35 13.19 24.34
C ILE A 282 8.91 13.69 25.68
N ASN A 283 8.41 13.18 26.81
CA ASN A 283 8.85 13.61 28.14
C ASN A 283 10.29 13.17 28.47
N ILE A 284 10.68 11.97 28.05
CA ILE A 284 12.05 11.46 28.27
C ILE A 284 13.06 12.23 27.41
N LEU A 285 12.66 12.64 26.20
CA LEU A 285 13.50 13.48 25.33
C LEU A 285 13.60 14.95 25.77
N ARG A 286 12.61 15.47 26.53
CA ARG A 286 12.65 16.84 27.09
C ARG A 286 13.55 16.97 28.31
N TYR A 287 13.77 15.89 29.05
CA TYR A 287 14.62 15.88 30.25
C TYR A 287 15.53 14.64 30.24
N PRO A 288 16.64 14.68 29.47
CA PRO A 288 17.64 13.64 29.57
C PRO A 288 18.20 13.65 31.00
N GLN A 289 17.91 12.61 31.77
CA GLN A 289 18.56 12.43 33.07
C GLN A 289 20.05 12.16 32.83
N PRO A 290 20.94 12.71 33.69
CA PRO A 290 22.38 12.59 33.53
C PRO A 290 22.90 11.16 33.66
#